data_AF-A0AAE9FCF9-F1
#
_entry.id   AF-A0AAE9FCF9-F1
#
_cell.length_a   1.000
_cell.length_b   1.000
_cell.length_c   1.000
_cell.angle_alpha   90.00
_cell.angle_beta   90.00
_cell.angle_gamma   90.00
#
_symmetry.space_group_name_H-M   'P 1'
#
loop_
_entity.id
_entity.type
_entity.pdbx_description
1 polymer ?
#
loop_
_entity_poly.entity_id
_entity_poly.type
_entity_poly.pdbx_seq_one_letter_code
_entity_poly.pdbx_strand_id
1 'polypeptide(L)'
;MRILLFAVFVSCYALDRPEPFDFIEDAILKYINHSVDPCDNFYRHACSFDSPHNPIEASLENVIEYAKKLQNDSFWNKLEIYNNFDLQKMYPLIGSDESAADFYQDIFIKICETRNEMVPELVEIFNILSTYPNKKVYEGYKKKRELFGEDCKISAAKLKEKIIENFSKNQIRTWNLAFGFNLHIGDFIFLLKNIRVHLDVDVRQGIYGVRELVNLIVEAAGNLVKETPWAKNEHVVAKIENITSQLQIHDNYGKDFQLAVDTLVNVEKSFVLCKTMFDFVEHADLFCFLIGARTTTFPDLKPFSFSQADNGVNFHPSVAFGFPNYHHFQHGREMSTKLGYTGTTVGHEVGHTFFDNHDRLELLPYFSKSVQDCVHNQFNSTCIEFQEASCATSFEFLDENGADIFGVQMAYKLLQDYYGSKITDKFERLQMTYEQSFFYSYAMSFCSGTPSSVSFVDDGLYEGHSAHNVRVNVVAQHPAFQKAFNCSADSRMMKSATKQCHIYGSKAPETRKRRH
;
A
#
# COMPACT_ATOMS: atom_id res chain seq x y z
N MET A 1 -38.52 0.39 58.58
CA MET A 1 -37.90 1.18 57.48
C MET A 1 -36.91 0.28 56.76
N ARG A 2 -37.29 -0.28 55.60
CA ARG A 2 -36.40 -1.15 54.79
C ARG A 2 -35.63 -0.25 53.82
N ILE A 3 -34.30 -0.29 53.91
CA ILE A 3 -33.41 0.41 52.98
C ILE A 3 -33.30 -0.49 51.73
N LEU A 4 -33.83 -0.02 50.61
CA LEU A 4 -33.60 -0.61 49.29
C LEU A 4 -32.24 -0.14 48.77
N LEU A 5 -31.29 -1.08 48.65
CA LEU A 5 -30.08 -0.90 47.86
C LEU A 5 -30.43 -1.07 46.38
N PHE A 6 -30.45 0.03 45.64
CA PHE A 6 -30.45 0.01 44.18
C PHE A 6 -29.04 -0.33 43.68
N ALA A 7 -28.84 -1.56 43.23
CA ALA A 7 -27.67 -1.92 42.43
C ALA A 7 -27.88 -1.36 41.01
N VAL A 8 -27.13 -0.33 40.65
CA VAL A 8 -27.05 0.15 39.27
C VAL A 8 -26.17 -0.83 38.50
N PHE A 9 -26.79 -1.72 37.74
CA PHE A 9 -26.08 -2.49 36.71
C PHE A 9 -25.74 -1.54 35.57
N VAL A 10 -24.51 -1.06 35.54
CA VAL A 10 -23.93 -0.49 34.31
C VAL A 10 -23.66 -1.67 33.39
N SER A 11 -24.60 -1.96 32.48
CA SER A 11 -24.35 -2.86 31.37
C SER A 11 -23.37 -2.16 30.42
N CYS A 12 -22.07 -2.34 30.65
CA CYS A 12 -21.08 -2.05 29.64
C CYS A 12 -21.32 -3.09 28.53
N TYR A 13 -21.93 -2.70 27.42
CA TYR A 13 -21.99 -3.54 26.23
C TYR A 13 -20.55 -3.67 25.73
N ALA A 14 -19.85 -4.71 26.18
CA ALA A 14 -18.59 -5.09 25.57
C ALA A 14 -18.90 -5.41 24.10
N LEU A 15 -18.17 -4.77 23.19
CA LEU A 15 -18.25 -5.15 21.78
C LEU A 15 -17.74 -6.59 21.68
N ASP A 16 -18.60 -7.53 21.28
CA ASP A 16 -18.18 -8.92 21.14
C ASP A 16 -17.11 -9.01 20.05
N ARG A 17 -15.96 -9.61 20.41
CA ARG A 17 -14.84 -9.80 19.48
C ARG A 17 -15.27 -10.84 18.42
N PRO A 18 -15.08 -10.55 17.13
CA PRO A 18 -15.32 -11.55 16.08
C PRO A 18 -14.44 -12.78 16.31
N GLU A 19 -15.06 -13.97 16.24
CA GLU A 19 -14.33 -15.22 16.31
C GLU A 19 -13.43 -15.38 15.07
N PRO A 20 -12.22 -15.94 15.20
CA PRO A 20 -11.36 -16.21 14.06
C PRO A 20 -11.95 -17.24 13.09
N PHE A 21 -11.68 -17.07 11.80
CA PHE A 21 -12.22 -17.95 10.75
C PHE A 21 -11.29 -18.03 9.54
N ASP A 22 -11.54 -19.04 8.69
CA ASP A 22 -10.80 -19.27 7.45
C ASP A 22 -11.66 -18.77 6.28
N PHE A 23 -11.49 -17.50 5.94
CA PHE A 23 -12.30 -16.86 4.91
C PHE A 23 -12.07 -17.44 3.51
N ILE A 24 -10.92 -18.08 3.26
CA ILE A 24 -10.60 -18.69 1.96
C ILE A 24 -11.34 -20.01 1.81
N GLU A 25 -11.22 -20.91 2.78
CA GLU A 25 -11.96 -22.19 2.72
C GLU A 25 -13.47 -21.97 2.75
N ASP A 26 -13.94 -20.96 3.49
CA ASP A 26 -15.34 -20.53 3.50
C ASP A 26 -15.79 -20.00 2.14
N ALA A 27 -14.97 -19.17 1.48
CA ALA A 27 -15.25 -18.67 0.14
C ALA A 27 -15.26 -19.79 -0.90
N ILE A 28 -14.32 -20.73 -0.83
CA ILE A 28 -14.25 -21.90 -1.73
C ILE A 28 -15.54 -22.73 -1.63
N LEU A 29 -16.01 -23.03 -0.41
CA LEU A 29 -17.25 -23.77 -0.20
C LEU A 29 -18.49 -23.02 -0.73
N LYS A 30 -18.46 -21.69 -0.68
CA LYS A 30 -19.61 -20.85 -0.99
C LYS A 30 -19.71 -20.48 -2.48
N TYR A 31 -18.59 -20.28 -3.15
CA TYR A 31 -18.55 -19.61 -4.46
C TYR A 31 -18.02 -20.45 -5.62
N ILE A 32 -17.54 -21.68 -5.39
CA ILE A 32 -17.22 -22.59 -6.51
C ILE A 32 -18.48 -22.83 -7.34
N ASN A 33 -18.34 -22.66 -8.65
CA ASN A 33 -19.37 -22.96 -9.63
C ASN A 33 -19.17 -24.36 -10.23
N HIS A 34 -19.86 -25.35 -9.67
CA HIS A 34 -19.82 -26.73 -10.15
C HIS A 34 -20.46 -26.94 -11.54
N SER A 35 -21.12 -25.93 -12.13
CA SER A 35 -21.69 -26.01 -13.48
C SER A 35 -20.68 -25.69 -14.58
N VAL A 36 -19.53 -25.12 -14.23
CA VAL A 36 -18.42 -24.83 -15.15
C VAL A 36 -17.34 -25.88 -14.90
N ASP A 37 -16.77 -26.47 -15.95
CA ASP A 37 -15.64 -27.40 -15.81
C ASP A 37 -14.35 -26.60 -15.55
N PRO A 38 -13.52 -26.96 -14.54
CA PRO A 38 -12.25 -26.28 -14.28
C PRO A 38 -11.27 -26.31 -15.47
N CYS A 39 -11.40 -27.28 -16.37
CA CYS A 39 -10.61 -27.39 -17.60
C CYS A 39 -11.20 -26.59 -18.76
N ASP A 40 -12.45 -26.12 -18.67
CA ASP A 40 -13.04 -25.19 -19.62
C ASP A 40 -12.76 -23.74 -19.23
N ASN A 41 -13.02 -23.34 -17.98
CA ASN A 41 -12.70 -22.00 -17.49
C ASN A 41 -12.46 -22.03 -15.98
N PHE A 42 -11.20 -22.10 -15.57
CA PHE A 42 -10.84 -22.24 -14.17
C PHE A 42 -11.28 -21.04 -13.32
N TYR A 43 -11.07 -19.81 -13.81
CA TYR A 43 -11.52 -18.60 -13.13
C TYR A 43 -13.01 -18.62 -12.87
N ARG A 44 -13.86 -18.93 -13.85
CA ARG A 44 -15.33 -18.97 -13.63
C ARG A 44 -15.83 -20.22 -12.92
N HIS A 45 -15.03 -21.28 -12.90
CA HIS A 45 -15.26 -22.43 -12.03
C HIS A 45 -14.98 -22.09 -10.56
N ALA A 46 -13.89 -21.37 -10.26
CA ALA A 46 -13.56 -20.95 -8.90
C ALA A 46 -14.39 -19.74 -8.44
N CYS A 47 -14.65 -18.78 -9.33
CA CYS A 47 -15.24 -17.47 -9.07
C CYS A 47 -16.60 -17.32 -9.76
N SER A 48 -17.67 -17.79 -9.10
CA SER A 48 -19.04 -17.60 -9.60
C SER A 48 -19.43 -16.12 -9.71
N PHE A 49 -20.29 -15.80 -10.68
CA PHE A 49 -20.98 -14.49 -10.74
C PHE A 49 -21.89 -14.23 -9.53
N ASP A 50 -22.23 -15.27 -8.76
CA ASP A 50 -22.99 -15.13 -7.51
C ASP A 50 -22.12 -14.64 -6.33
N SER A 51 -20.80 -14.53 -6.52
CA SER A 51 -19.90 -13.99 -5.50
C SER A 51 -20.01 -12.46 -5.39
N PRO A 52 -19.64 -11.85 -4.26
CA PRO A 52 -19.48 -10.39 -4.18
C PRO A 52 -18.45 -9.88 -5.21
N HIS A 53 -18.46 -8.57 -5.48
CA HIS A 53 -17.45 -7.96 -6.35
C HIS A 53 -16.03 -8.18 -5.82
N ASN A 54 -15.85 -8.12 -4.49
CA ASN A 54 -14.63 -8.51 -3.77
C ASN A 54 -15.01 -9.44 -2.61
N PRO A 55 -14.91 -10.78 -2.78
CA PRO A 55 -15.28 -11.74 -1.74
C PRO A 55 -14.43 -11.65 -0.47
N ILE A 56 -13.15 -11.26 -0.58
CA ILE A 56 -12.24 -11.16 0.57
C ILE A 56 -12.63 -9.98 1.45
N GLU A 57 -12.81 -8.81 0.84
CA GLU A 57 -13.26 -7.60 1.55
C GLU A 57 -14.63 -7.83 2.21
N ALA A 58 -15.58 -8.41 1.47
CA ALA A 58 -16.91 -8.73 2.01
C ALA A 58 -16.85 -9.72 3.20
N SER A 59 -15.88 -10.64 3.20
CA SER A 59 -15.73 -11.62 4.29
C SER A 59 -15.15 -10.97 5.55
N LEU A 60 -14.28 -9.97 5.41
CA LEU A 60 -13.58 -9.32 6.52
C LEU A 60 -14.26 -8.02 7.00
N GLU A 61 -15.33 -7.57 6.34
CA GLU A 61 -16.03 -6.31 6.65
C GLU A 61 -16.35 -6.16 8.14
N ASN A 62 -16.97 -7.17 8.76
CA ASN A 62 -17.32 -7.16 10.18
C ASN A 62 -16.11 -7.06 11.11
N VAL A 63 -14.99 -7.69 10.73
CA VAL A 63 -13.73 -7.65 11.49
C VAL A 63 -13.13 -6.25 11.44
N ILE A 64 -13.12 -5.64 10.25
CA ILE A 64 -12.63 -4.28 10.04
C ILE A 64 -13.54 -3.26 10.74
N GLU A 65 -14.87 -3.44 10.69
CA GLU A 65 -15.82 -2.55 11.37
C GLU A 65 -15.67 -2.64 12.89
N TYR A 66 -15.50 -3.85 13.44
CA TYR A 66 -15.16 -4.06 14.85
C TYR A 66 -13.90 -3.30 15.24
N ALA A 67 -12.82 -3.44 14.47
CA ALA A 67 -11.56 -2.75 14.75
C ALA A 67 -11.71 -1.22 14.66
N LYS A 68 -12.47 -0.70 13.68
CA LYS A 68 -12.76 0.73 13.56
C LYS A 68 -13.55 1.25 14.77
N LYS A 69 -14.53 0.50 15.29
CA LYS A 69 -15.30 0.88 16.49
C LYS A 69 -14.42 1.03 17.73
N LEU A 70 -13.42 0.14 17.90
CA LEU A 70 -12.46 0.24 19.01
C LEU A 70 -11.59 1.51 18.95
N GLN A 71 -11.44 2.09 17.76
CA GLN A 71 -10.62 3.27 17.53
C GLN A 71 -11.37 4.59 17.73
N ASN A 72 -12.67 4.59 18.05
CA ASN A 72 -13.48 5.80 18.17
C ASN A 72 -12.90 6.80 19.20
N ASP A 73 -12.38 6.30 20.33
CA ASP A 73 -11.84 7.14 21.41
C ASP A 73 -10.35 7.47 21.27
N SER A 74 -9.71 7.02 20.19
CA SER A 74 -8.28 7.24 19.94
C SER A 74 -7.92 8.73 19.88
N PHE A 75 -6.71 9.05 20.35
CA PHE A 75 -6.26 10.44 20.48
C PHE A 75 -6.22 11.20 19.15
N TRP A 76 -5.96 10.50 18.02
CA TRP A 76 -5.93 11.14 16.70
C TRP A 76 -7.28 11.73 16.27
N ASN A 77 -8.40 11.23 16.82
CA ASN A 77 -9.74 11.79 16.59
C ASN A 77 -10.00 13.05 17.44
N LYS A 78 -9.06 13.42 18.32
CA LYS A 78 -9.16 14.56 19.24
C LYS A 78 -8.14 15.66 18.91
N LEU A 79 -7.34 15.50 17.85
CA LEU A 79 -6.37 16.50 17.39
C LEU A 79 -7.11 17.71 16.84
N GLU A 80 -6.90 18.88 17.42
CA GLU A 80 -7.52 20.12 16.99
C GLU A 80 -7.02 20.54 15.61
N ILE A 81 -5.73 20.31 15.31
CA ILE A 81 -5.10 20.68 14.04
C ILE A 81 -5.73 19.98 12.83
N TYR A 82 -6.40 18.85 13.03
CA TYR A 82 -6.96 18.02 11.97
C TYR A 82 -8.49 17.96 12.01
N ASN A 83 -9.08 17.74 13.18
CA ASN A 83 -10.53 17.49 13.27
C ASN A 83 -11.36 18.78 13.39
N ASN A 84 -10.79 19.86 13.93
CA ASN A 84 -11.50 21.12 14.15
C ASN A 84 -11.10 22.20 13.14
N PHE A 85 -10.19 21.89 12.22
CA PHE A 85 -9.67 22.83 11.23
C PHE A 85 -10.09 22.40 9.81
N ASP A 86 -11.10 23.07 9.26
CA ASP A 86 -11.61 22.82 7.91
C ASP A 86 -10.84 23.68 6.89
N LEU A 87 -9.77 23.11 6.33
CA LEU A 87 -8.91 23.81 5.38
C LEU A 87 -9.69 24.29 4.14
N GLN A 88 -10.70 23.56 3.67
CA GLN A 88 -11.48 23.94 2.49
C GLN A 88 -12.26 25.24 2.71
N LYS A 89 -12.81 25.44 3.90
CA LYS A 89 -13.46 26.71 4.26
C LYS A 89 -12.49 27.89 4.30
N MET A 90 -11.19 27.64 4.45
CA MET A 90 -10.15 28.67 4.49
C MET A 90 -9.61 29.04 3.09
N TYR A 91 -10.01 28.32 2.03
CA TYR A 91 -9.60 28.62 0.66
C TYR A 91 -9.80 30.10 0.26
N PRO A 92 -10.91 30.79 0.59
CA PRO A 92 -11.08 32.20 0.24
C PRO A 92 -10.02 33.13 0.83
N LEU A 93 -9.42 32.77 1.98
CA LEU A 93 -8.41 33.57 2.67
C LEU A 93 -7.00 33.38 2.09
N ILE A 94 -6.69 32.21 1.52
CA ILE A 94 -5.32 31.85 1.13
C ILE A 94 -5.18 31.23 -0.27
N GLY A 95 -6.28 31.19 -1.04
CA GLY A 95 -6.35 30.55 -2.35
C GLY A 95 -5.63 31.33 -3.47
N SER A 96 -5.45 32.64 -3.29
CA SER A 96 -4.66 33.48 -4.18
C SER A 96 -3.53 34.18 -3.42
N ASP A 97 -2.47 34.58 -4.15
CA ASP A 97 -1.34 35.31 -3.57
C ASP A 97 -1.78 36.63 -2.92
N GLU A 98 -2.72 37.34 -3.54
CA GLU A 98 -3.29 38.59 -3.02
C GLU A 98 -4.06 38.33 -1.73
N SER A 99 -4.99 37.37 -1.74
CA SER A 99 -5.78 36.99 -0.56
C SER A 99 -4.89 36.56 0.61
N ALA A 100 -3.87 35.74 0.34
CA ALA A 100 -2.93 35.31 1.36
C ALA A 100 -2.09 36.47 1.91
N ALA A 101 -1.71 37.43 1.05
CA ALA A 101 -0.98 38.62 1.47
C ALA A 101 -1.86 39.60 2.29
N ASP A 102 -3.14 39.75 1.92
CA ASP A 102 -4.15 40.47 2.71
C ASP A 102 -4.32 39.85 4.09
N PHE A 103 -4.52 38.52 4.13
CA PHE A 103 -4.64 37.76 5.37
C PHE A 103 -3.43 37.99 6.31
N TYR A 104 -2.22 37.90 5.76
CA TYR A 104 -1.00 38.18 6.54
C TYR A 104 -0.87 39.64 6.98
N GLN A 105 -1.31 40.59 6.15
CA GLN A 105 -1.32 42.00 6.49
C GLN A 105 -2.23 42.27 7.70
N ASP A 106 -3.45 41.73 7.68
CA ASP A 106 -4.44 41.92 8.74
C ASP A 106 -3.96 41.34 10.08
N ILE A 107 -3.35 40.14 10.04
CA ILE A 107 -2.72 39.54 11.21
C ILE A 107 -1.58 40.42 11.75
N PHE A 108 -0.71 40.91 10.87
CA PHE A 108 0.40 41.77 11.29
C PHE A 108 -0.11 43.04 11.97
N ILE A 109 -1.11 43.71 11.40
CA ILE A 109 -1.73 44.91 12.01
C ILE A 109 -2.24 44.56 13.40
N LYS A 110 -3.02 43.48 13.52
CA LYS A 110 -3.64 43.10 14.78
C LYS A 110 -2.62 42.81 15.88
N ILE A 111 -1.55 42.08 15.55
CA ILE A 111 -0.51 41.76 16.53
C ILE A 111 0.34 42.99 16.85
N CYS A 112 0.70 43.80 15.86
CA CYS A 112 1.45 45.04 16.07
C CYS A 112 0.71 46.02 17.01
N GLU A 113 -0.60 46.18 16.82
CA GLU A 113 -1.43 47.08 17.64
C GLU A 113 -1.65 46.53 19.07
N THR A 114 -1.64 45.20 19.24
CA THR A 114 -1.94 44.56 20.54
C THR A 114 -0.68 44.25 21.36
N ARG A 115 0.40 43.85 20.69
CA ARG A 115 1.68 43.37 21.26
C ARG A 115 2.85 43.87 20.40
N ASN A 116 3.09 45.18 20.40
CA ASN A 116 4.12 45.83 19.59
C ASN A 116 5.53 45.26 19.87
N GLU A 117 5.78 44.73 21.07
CA GLU A 117 7.03 44.07 21.43
C GLU A 117 7.33 42.83 20.59
N MET A 118 6.32 42.19 19.97
CA MET A 118 6.49 40.99 19.13
C MET A 118 6.77 41.32 17.65
N VAL A 119 6.75 42.59 17.26
CA VAL A 119 6.94 43.01 15.86
C VAL A 119 8.23 42.48 15.23
N PRO A 120 9.40 42.48 15.92
CA PRO A 120 10.62 41.89 15.37
C PRO A 120 10.47 40.40 15.01
N GLU A 121 9.86 39.61 15.90
CA GLU A 121 9.62 38.18 15.71
C GLU A 121 8.58 37.93 14.61
N LEU A 122 7.55 38.77 14.50
CA LEU A 122 6.55 38.67 13.43
C LEU A 122 7.18 38.84 12.05
N VAL A 123 8.08 39.80 11.90
CA VAL A 123 8.77 40.00 10.62
C VAL A 123 9.52 38.74 10.22
N GLU A 124 10.15 38.04 11.17
CA GLU A 124 10.81 36.75 10.91
C GLU A 124 9.80 35.67 10.50
N ILE A 125 8.68 35.55 11.23
CA ILE A 125 7.60 34.62 10.90
C ILE A 125 7.08 34.85 9.46
N PHE A 126 6.75 36.09 9.08
CA PHE A 126 6.23 36.38 7.75
C PHE A 126 7.27 36.18 6.63
N ASN A 127 8.57 36.34 6.93
CA ASN A 127 9.61 35.96 5.98
C ASN A 127 9.65 34.45 5.79
N ILE A 128 9.54 33.65 6.86
CA ILE A 128 9.46 32.18 6.77
C ILE A 128 8.21 31.77 5.96
N LEU A 129 7.07 32.41 6.22
CA LEU A 129 5.82 32.12 5.52
C LEU A 129 5.89 32.43 4.01
N SER A 130 6.67 33.43 3.62
CA SER A 130 6.78 33.90 2.23
C SER A 130 8.01 33.41 1.45
N THR A 131 8.95 32.67 2.05
CA THR A 131 10.20 32.23 1.38
C THR A 131 10.45 30.72 1.46
N TYR A 132 11.33 30.18 0.61
CA TYR A 132 11.85 28.82 0.76
C TYR A 132 12.99 28.80 1.80
N PRO A 133 13.00 27.86 2.76
CA PRO A 133 14.09 27.73 3.70
C PRO A 133 15.36 27.31 2.96
N ASN A 134 16.35 28.21 2.87
CA ASN A 134 17.71 27.86 2.51
C ASN A 134 18.64 28.35 3.63
N LYS A 135 19.64 27.56 4.04
CA LYS A 135 20.53 27.85 5.19
C LYS A 135 21.20 29.23 5.14
N LYS A 136 21.38 29.80 3.94
CA LYS A 136 21.96 31.15 3.72
C LYS A 136 21.01 32.31 4.02
N VAL A 137 19.72 32.06 4.19
CA VAL A 137 18.68 33.07 4.45
C VAL A 137 18.90 33.63 5.86
N TYR A 138 19.03 32.78 6.89
CA TYR A 138 19.15 33.19 8.30
C TYR A 138 20.29 34.19 8.62
N GLU A 139 21.42 34.18 7.92
CA GLU A 139 22.53 35.12 8.19
C GLU A 139 22.28 36.56 7.69
N GLY A 140 21.34 36.76 6.77
CA GLY A 140 21.00 38.07 6.21
C GLY A 140 20.01 38.91 7.05
N TYR A 141 19.28 38.31 7.99
CA TYR A 141 18.14 38.96 8.68
C TYR A 141 18.53 39.80 9.89
N LYS A 142 19.73 39.62 10.43
CA LYS A 142 20.26 40.50 11.50
C LYS A 142 20.43 41.97 11.09
N LYS A 143 20.39 42.29 9.78
CA LYS A 143 20.62 43.64 9.24
C LYS A 143 19.36 44.45 8.89
N LYS A 144 18.14 43.94 9.06
CA LYS A 144 16.88 44.64 8.65
C LYS A 144 15.97 45.07 9.81
N ARG A 145 16.54 45.48 10.95
CA ARG A 145 15.81 46.15 12.04
C ARG A 145 15.30 47.56 11.68
N GLU A 146 15.65 48.10 10.51
CA GLU A 146 15.40 49.51 10.13
C GLU A 146 14.16 49.75 9.24
N LEU A 147 13.30 48.75 8.99
CA LEU A 147 12.22 48.88 7.98
C LEU A 147 10.83 49.28 8.51
N PHE A 148 10.61 49.26 9.83
CA PHE A 148 9.28 49.39 10.42
C PHE A 148 9.25 50.51 11.46
N GLY A 149 8.41 51.52 11.22
CA GLY A 149 8.19 52.67 12.14
C GLY A 149 7.09 52.37 13.15
N GLU A 150 6.77 53.34 14.03
CA GLU A 150 5.74 53.20 15.08
C GLU A 150 4.32 52.95 14.54
N ASP A 151 4.03 53.28 13.27
CA ASP A 151 2.71 53.05 12.65
C ASP A 151 2.58 51.62 12.07
N CYS A 152 1.71 50.84 12.69
CA CYS A 152 1.44 49.45 12.32
C CYS A 152 0.89 49.29 10.90
N LYS A 153 0.07 50.22 10.40
CA LYS A 153 -0.56 50.12 9.07
C LYS A 153 0.43 50.38 7.95
N ILE A 154 1.31 51.37 8.13
CA ILE A 154 2.40 51.64 7.18
C ILE A 154 3.35 50.44 7.12
N SER A 155 3.69 49.89 8.29
CA SER A 155 4.54 48.70 8.40
C SER A 155 3.90 47.48 7.73
N ALA A 156 2.60 47.27 7.93
CA ALA A 156 1.86 46.17 7.31
C ALA A 156 1.78 46.27 5.78
N ALA A 157 1.57 47.48 5.23
CA ALA A 157 1.56 47.70 3.78
C ALA A 157 2.90 47.34 3.12
N LYS A 158 4.02 47.78 3.73
CA LYS A 158 5.37 47.40 3.26
C LYS A 158 5.61 45.89 3.35
N LEU A 159 5.09 45.25 4.40
CA LEU A 159 5.18 43.81 4.57
C LEU A 159 4.41 43.07 3.47
N LYS A 160 3.18 43.50 3.17
CA LYS A 160 2.33 42.92 2.11
C LYS A 160 3.03 42.95 0.75
N GLU A 161 3.58 44.11 0.35
CA GLU A 161 4.33 44.24 -0.91
C GLU A 161 5.48 43.23 -0.99
N LYS A 162 6.24 43.09 0.10
CA LYS A 162 7.36 42.16 0.18
C LYS A 162 6.90 40.69 0.13
N ILE A 163 5.78 40.36 0.76
CA ILE A 163 5.19 39.01 0.73
C ILE A 163 4.80 38.64 -0.71
N ILE A 164 4.11 39.54 -1.42
CA ILE A 164 3.70 39.33 -2.82
C ILE A 164 4.93 39.16 -3.72
N GLU A 165 5.95 40.00 -3.54
CA GLU A 165 7.21 39.89 -4.27
C GLU A 165 7.87 38.51 -4.03
N ASN A 166 7.88 38.04 -2.78
CA ASN A 166 8.44 36.76 -2.41
C ASN A 166 7.64 35.58 -2.97
N PHE A 167 6.30 35.63 -2.95
CA PHE A 167 5.46 34.59 -3.56
C PHE A 167 5.74 34.44 -5.04
N SER A 168 5.79 35.56 -5.77
CA SER A 168 6.11 35.59 -7.20
C SER A 168 7.51 35.03 -7.48
N LYS A 169 8.53 35.49 -6.75
CA LYS A 169 9.92 35.05 -6.94
C LYS A 169 10.14 33.57 -6.66
N ASN A 170 9.46 33.05 -5.64
CA ASN A 170 9.66 31.69 -5.17
C ASN A 170 8.58 30.73 -5.68
N GLN A 171 7.62 31.16 -6.50
CA GLN A 171 6.50 30.33 -6.96
C GLN A 171 5.78 29.62 -5.78
N ILE A 172 5.69 30.31 -4.64
CA ILE A 172 5.05 29.79 -3.44
C ILE A 172 3.56 30.03 -3.56
N ARG A 173 2.75 28.98 -3.35
CA ARG A 173 1.30 29.09 -3.16
C ARG A 173 0.95 28.67 -1.75
N THR A 174 0.44 29.60 -0.94
CA THR A 174 0.06 29.37 0.47
C THR A 174 -0.92 28.21 0.61
N TRP A 175 -1.92 28.15 -0.28
CA TRP A 175 -2.85 27.03 -0.34
C TRP A 175 -2.17 25.67 -0.53
N ASN A 176 -1.25 25.54 -1.49
CA ASN A 176 -0.60 24.26 -1.79
C ASN A 176 0.22 23.76 -0.59
N LEU A 177 0.85 24.68 0.14
CA LEU A 177 1.60 24.35 1.36
C LEU A 177 0.68 23.87 2.46
N ALA A 178 -0.42 24.59 2.70
CA ALA A 178 -1.41 24.20 3.70
C ALA A 178 -2.04 22.84 3.35
N PHE A 179 -2.36 22.63 2.08
CA PHE A 179 -2.92 21.38 1.58
C PHE A 179 -1.95 20.21 1.74
N GLY A 180 -0.68 20.37 1.32
CA GLY A 180 0.34 19.34 1.51
C GLY A 180 0.58 19.01 2.99
N PHE A 181 0.62 20.03 3.86
CA PHE A 181 0.73 19.82 5.30
C PHE A 181 -0.47 19.04 5.88
N ASN A 182 -1.69 19.36 5.44
CA ASN A 182 -2.90 18.62 5.84
C ASN A 182 -2.86 17.16 5.38
N LEU A 183 -2.43 16.91 4.13
CA LEU A 183 -2.27 15.56 3.60
C LEU A 183 -1.27 14.75 4.42
N HIS A 184 -0.11 15.32 4.74
CA HIS A 184 0.88 14.64 5.58
C HIS A 184 0.30 14.27 6.95
N ILE A 185 -0.36 15.19 7.66
CA ILE A 185 -1.03 14.84 8.94
C ILE A 185 -2.03 13.68 8.73
N GLY A 186 -2.78 13.71 7.63
CA GLY A 186 -3.68 12.63 7.21
C GLY A 186 -2.97 11.29 7.03
N ASP A 187 -1.81 11.25 6.37
CA ASP A 187 -1.02 10.03 6.15
C ASP A 187 -0.58 9.39 7.47
N PHE A 188 -0.16 10.19 8.45
CA PHE A 188 0.21 9.70 9.78
C PHE A 188 -1.00 9.14 10.53
N ILE A 189 -2.15 9.80 10.46
CA ILE A 189 -3.41 9.28 11.05
C ILE A 189 -3.84 7.99 10.36
N PHE A 190 -3.75 7.95 9.03
CA PHE A 190 -4.07 6.76 8.22
C PHE A 190 -3.18 5.59 8.63
N LEU A 191 -1.87 5.81 8.76
CA LEU A 191 -0.92 4.81 9.25
C LEU A 191 -1.30 4.27 10.63
N LEU A 192 -1.61 5.15 11.59
CA LEU A 192 -2.02 4.74 12.95
C LEU A 192 -3.28 3.88 12.94
N LYS A 193 -4.31 4.28 12.17
CA LYS A 193 -5.54 3.50 12.02
C LYS A 193 -5.26 2.10 11.47
N ASN A 194 -4.42 2.01 10.45
CA ASN A 194 -4.02 0.77 9.79
C ASN A 194 -3.22 -0.17 10.71
N ILE A 195 -2.19 0.33 11.38
CA ILE A 195 -1.44 -0.42 12.40
C ILE A 195 -2.41 -0.93 13.47
N ARG A 196 -3.34 -0.07 13.91
CA ARG A 196 -4.23 -0.39 15.00
C ARG A 196 -5.22 -1.51 14.66
N VAL A 197 -5.68 -1.63 13.41
CA VAL A 197 -6.48 -2.79 12.98
C VAL A 197 -5.74 -4.11 13.20
N HIS A 198 -4.47 -4.19 12.81
CA HIS A 198 -3.66 -5.40 12.97
C HIS A 198 -3.48 -5.79 14.44
N LEU A 199 -3.31 -4.79 15.31
CA LEU A 199 -3.09 -5.00 16.75
C LEU A 199 -4.39 -5.32 17.50
N ASP A 200 -5.51 -4.68 17.15
CA ASP A 200 -6.81 -4.87 17.82
C ASP A 200 -7.44 -6.21 17.47
N VAL A 201 -7.32 -6.64 16.22
CA VAL A 201 -7.77 -7.98 15.80
C VAL A 201 -6.77 -9.06 16.23
N ASP A 202 -5.52 -8.68 16.52
CA ASP A 202 -4.40 -9.54 16.90
C ASP A 202 -4.01 -10.58 15.84
N VAL A 203 -3.39 -10.11 14.77
CA VAL A 203 -2.81 -10.97 13.71
C VAL A 203 -1.28 -11.13 13.83
N ARG A 204 -0.73 -10.98 15.05
CA ARG A 204 0.73 -10.98 15.27
C ARG A 204 1.39 -12.31 14.89
N GLN A 205 0.74 -13.45 15.12
CA GLN A 205 1.28 -14.75 14.69
C GLN A 205 1.25 -14.88 13.17
N GLY A 206 0.22 -14.31 12.52
CA GLY A 206 0.16 -14.16 11.07
C GLY A 206 1.31 -13.34 10.51
N ILE A 207 1.62 -12.20 11.13
CA ILE A 207 2.78 -11.36 10.77
C ILE A 207 4.08 -12.16 10.85
N TYR A 208 4.33 -12.87 11.96
CA TYR A 208 5.51 -13.72 12.08
C TYR A 208 5.55 -14.82 11.03
N GLY A 209 4.42 -15.49 10.78
CA GLY A 209 4.33 -16.54 9.78
C GLY A 209 4.58 -16.05 8.35
N VAL A 210 4.06 -14.88 7.99
CA VAL A 210 4.30 -14.25 6.68
C VAL A 210 5.75 -13.80 6.54
N ARG A 211 6.39 -13.28 7.61
CA ARG A 211 7.83 -12.99 7.62
C ARG A 211 8.65 -14.24 7.30
N GLU A 212 8.35 -15.36 7.95
CA GLU A 212 9.06 -16.62 7.66
C GLU A 212 8.78 -17.09 6.22
N LEU A 213 7.56 -16.91 5.72
CA LEU A 213 7.22 -17.23 4.34
C LEU A 213 8.01 -16.40 3.32
N VAL A 214 8.20 -15.10 3.57
CA VAL A 214 9.08 -14.23 2.76
C VAL A 214 10.49 -14.79 2.75
N ASN A 215 11.05 -15.14 3.91
CA ASN A 215 12.41 -15.69 4.01
C ASN A 215 12.55 -17.00 3.21
N LEU A 216 11.58 -17.91 3.32
CA LEU A 216 11.58 -19.18 2.59
C LEU A 216 11.53 -18.97 1.06
N ILE A 217 10.70 -18.03 0.59
CA ILE A 217 10.58 -17.72 -0.84
C ILE A 217 11.86 -17.07 -1.36
N VAL A 218 12.43 -16.11 -0.64
CA VAL A 218 13.71 -15.46 -1.00
C VAL A 218 14.84 -16.49 -1.07
N GLU A 219 14.92 -17.39 -0.09
CA GLU A 219 15.93 -18.45 -0.08
C GLU A 219 15.74 -19.43 -1.26
N ALA A 220 14.51 -19.91 -1.47
CA ALA A 220 14.20 -20.81 -2.57
C ALA A 220 14.53 -20.18 -3.94
N ALA A 221 14.14 -18.94 -4.15
CA ALA A 221 14.41 -18.19 -5.37
C ALA A 221 15.91 -17.94 -5.56
N GLY A 222 16.62 -17.52 -4.53
CA GLY A 222 18.08 -17.33 -4.56
C GLY A 222 18.82 -18.62 -4.93
N ASN A 223 18.36 -19.77 -4.45
CA ASN A 223 18.91 -21.06 -4.86
C ASN A 223 18.66 -21.38 -6.34
N LEU A 224 17.48 -21.03 -6.88
CA LEU A 224 17.21 -21.18 -8.31
C LEU A 224 18.08 -20.26 -9.18
N VAL A 225 18.38 -19.04 -8.74
CA VAL A 225 19.30 -18.11 -9.43
C VAL A 225 20.66 -18.79 -9.67
N LYS A 226 21.21 -19.48 -8.65
CA LYS A 226 22.48 -20.21 -8.76
C LYS A 226 22.48 -21.31 -9.81
N GLU A 227 21.31 -21.84 -10.17
CA GLU A 227 21.17 -22.89 -11.17
C GLU A 227 20.90 -22.36 -12.58
N THR A 228 20.55 -21.08 -12.69
CA THR A 228 19.97 -20.47 -13.89
C THR A 228 20.99 -20.27 -15.03
N PRO A 229 20.79 -20.89 -16.21
CA PRO A 229 21.76 -20.81 -17.31
C PRO A 229 22.01 -19.39 -17.84
N TRP A 230 20.96 -18.59 -18.10
CA TRP A 230 21.13 -17.21 -18.57
C TRP A 230 21.89 -16.35 -17.55
N ALA A 231 21.61 -16.51 -16.25
CA ALA A 231 22.28 -15.74 -15.20
C ALA A 231 23.78 -16.10 -15.11
N LYS A 232 24.13 -17.38 -15.27
CA LYS A 232 25.52 -17.85 -15.31
C LYS A 232 26.27 -17.32 -16.52
N ASN A 233 25.66 -17.42 -17.70
CA ASN A 233 26.29 -17.04 -18.97
C ASN A 233 26.51 -15.53 -19.08
N GLU A 234 25.64 -14.73 -18.46
CA GLU A 234 25.80 -13.27 -18.38
C GLU A 234 26.63 -12.81 -17.17
N HIS A 235 27.13 -13.76 -16.35
CA HIS A 235 27.93 -13.49 -15.16
C HIS A 235 27.25 -12.57 -14.14
N VAL A 236 25.94 -12.71 -13.96
CA VAL A 236 25.13 -11.87 -13.07
C VAL A 236 24.68 -12.55 -11.78
N VAL A 237 24.92 -13.86 -11.60
CA VAL A 237 24.49 -14.64 -10.41
C VAL A 237 24.81 -13.91 -9.10
N ALA A 238 26.08 -13.58 -8.84
CA ALA A 238 26.49 -12.94 -7.59
C ALA A 238 25.86 -11.54 -7.37
N LYS A 239 25.59 -10.80 -8.47
CA LYS A 239 24.93 -9.49 -8.38
C LYS A 239 23.45 -9.63 -8.04
N ILE A 240 22.76 -10.58 -8.67
CA ILE A 240 21.36 -10.91 -8.38
C ILE A 240 21.23 -11.39 -6.93
N GLU A 241 22.12 -12.27 -6.45
CA GLU A 241 22.14 -12.71 -5.05
C GLU A 241 22.34 -11.54 -4.07
N ASN A 242 23.25 -10.61 -4.39
CA ASN A 242 23.48 -9.44 -3.54
C ASN A 242 22.27 -8.50 -3.47
N ILE A 243 21.51 -8.34 -4.56
CA ILE A 243 20.29 -7.54 -4.58
C ILE A 243 19.20 -8.27 -3.78
N THR A 244 18.90 -9.50 -4.18
CA THR A 244 17.78 -10.28 -3.64
C THR A 244 17.91 -10.57 -2.14
N SER A 245 19.13 -10.75 -1.62
CA SER A 245 19.38 -10.93 -0.18
C SER A 245 19.14 -9.68 0.68
N GLN A 246 18.96 -8.51 0.08
CA GLN A 246 18.60 -7.29 0.83
C GLN A 246 17.12 -7.27 1.19
N LEU A 247 16.28 -8.02 0.47
CA LEU A 247 14.83 -7.97 0.60
C LEU A 247 14.39 -8.37 2.01
N GLN A 248 13.64 -7.50 2.67
CA GLN A 248 13.14 -7.70 4.02
C GLN A 248 11.68 -7.27 4.13
N ILE A 249 10.91 -7.95 4.97
CA ILE A 249 9.57 -7.50 5.32
C ILE A 249 9.65 -6.27 6.23
N HIS A 250 8.81 -5.28 5.97
CA HIS A 250 8.61 -4.13 6.82
C HIS A 250 7.43 -4.38 7.75
N ASP A 251 7.72 -4.82 8.96
CA ASP A 251 6.71 -5.24 9.94
C ASP A 251 7.05 -4.77 11.37
N ASN A 252 7.79 -3.66 11.49
CA ASN A 252 8.05 -3.03 12.78
C ASN A 252 6.92 -2.05 13.16
N TYR A 253 5.73 -2.61 13.41
CA TYR A 253 4.53 -1.87 13.79
C TYR A 253 4.76 -0.95 15.00
N GLY A 254 5.54 -1.38 15.99
CA GLY A 254 5.80 -0.59 17.20
C GLY A 254 6.62 0.68 16.91
N LYS A 255 7.68 0.56 16.10
CA LYS A 255 8.52 1.70 15.70
C LYS A 255 7.73 2.72 14.90
N ASP A 256 6.94 2.26 13.94
CA ASP A 256 6.16 3.14 13.07
C ASP A 256 4.98 3.78 13.79
N PHE A 257 4.32 3.03 14.69
CA PHE A 257 3.29 3.57 15.57
C PHE A 257 3.88 4.67 16.47
N GLN A 258 5.03 4.42 17.10
CA GLN A 258 5.70 5.40 17.93
C GLN A 258 6.10 6.65 17.14
N LEU A 259 6.75 6.48 15.98
CA LEU A 259 7.12 7.58 15.10
C LEU A 259 5.92 8.45 14.74
N ALA A 260 4.79 7.81 14.41
CA ALA A 260 3.59 8.52 14.03
C ALA A 260 2.92 9.24 15.19
N VAL A 261 2.84 8.61 16.37
CA VAL A 261 2.35 9.25 17.59
C VAL A 261 3.21 10.46 17.96
N ASP A 262 4.53 10.29 18.03
CA ASP A 262 5.47 11.35 18.42
C ASP A 262 5.38 12.53 17.46
N THR A 263 5.28 12.26 16.15
CA THR A 263 5.14 13.30 15.12
C THR A 263 3.83 14.08 15.30
N LEU A 264 2.69 13.39 15.40
CA LEU A 264 1.39 14.05 15.53
C LEU A 264 1.25 14.82 16.85
N VAL A 265 1.74 14.28 17.96
CA VAL A 265 1.71 14.97 19.26
C VAL A 265 2.56 16.24 19.22
N ASN A 266 3.72 16.22 18.60
CA ASN A 266 4.57 17.41 18.47
C ASN A 266 3.94 18.49 17.57
N VAL A 267 3.32 18.07 16.47
CA VAL A 267 2.60 18.96 15.55
C VAL A 267 1.41 19.61 16.27
N GLU A 268 0.56 18.81 16.92
CA GLU A 268 -0.59 19.28 17.69
C GLU A 268 -0.20 20.23 18.81
N LYS A 269 0.83 19.87 19.60
CA LYS A 269 1.33 20.71 20.68
C LYS A 269 1.78 22.07 20.16
N SER A 270 2.52 22.10 19.06
CA SER A 270 3.01 23.34 18.46
C SER A 270 1.86 24.22 17.96
N PHE A 271 0.86 23.59 17.33
CA PHE A 271 -0.35 24.25 16.86
C PHE A 271 -1.18 24.86 18.00
N VAL A 272 -1.49 24.08 19.04
CA VAL A 272 -2.30 24.55 20.19
C VAL A 272 -1.59 25.65 20.96
N LEU A 273 -0.27 25.54 21.17
CA LEU A 273 0.52 26.60 21.82
C LEU A 273 0.51 27.89 20.99
N CYS A 274 0.71 27.80 19.67
CA CYS A 274 0.64 28.95 18.79
C CYS A 274 -0.75 29.60 18.84
N LYS A 275 -1.82 28.79 18.72
CA LYS A 275 -3.19 29.29 18.72
C LYS A 275 -3.54 29.99 20.03
N THR A 276 -3.07 29.45 21.16
CA THR A 276 -3.25 30.08 22.49
C THR A 276 -2.48 31.39 22.59
N MET A 277 -1.28 31.45 22.02
CA MET A 277 -0.46 32.67 22.02
C MET A 277 -1.08 33.81 21.20
N PHE A 278 -1.81 33.47 20.14
CA PHE A 278 -2.45 34.41 19.21
C PHE A 278 -3.98 34.39 19.28
N ASP A 279 -4.58 33.98 20.40
CA ASP A 279 -6.04 33.83 20.56
C ASP A 279 -6.85 35.12 20.29
N PHE A 280 -6.22 36.27 20.41
CA PHE A 280 -6.76 37.60 20.12
C PHE A 280 -6.77 37.98 18.62
N VAL A 281 -6.22 37.12 17.76
CA VAL A 281 -6.16 37.29 16.30
C VAL A 281 -7.31 36.52 15.66
N GLU A 282 -8.05 37.17 14.76
CA GLU A 282 -9.06 36.49 13.96
C GLU A 282 -8.40 35.44 13.06
N HIS A 283 -8.97 34.23 12.99
CA HIS A 283 -8.38 33.10 12.28
C HIS A 283 -6.95 32.71 12.75
N ALA A 284 -6.69 32.83 14.06
CA ALA A 284 -5.43 32.38 14.68
C ALA A 284 -5.12 30.90 14.41
N ASP A 285 -6.15 30.07 14.25
CA ASP A 285 -6.04 28.68 13.83
C ASP A 285 -5.37 28.56 12.44
N LEU A 286 -5.87 29.29 11.43
CA LEU A 286 -5.28 29.30 10.09
C LEU A 286 -3.85 29.84 10.11
N PHE A 287 -3.59 30.92 10.84
CA PHE A 287 -2.24 31.48 10.97
C PHE A 287 -1.25 30.45 11.53
N CYS A 288 -1.61 29.80 12.64
CA CYS A 288 -0.78 28.81 13.29
C CYS A 288 -0.62 27.52 12.48
N PHE A 289 -1.65 27.14 11.72
CA PHE A 289 -1.56 26.05 10.76
C PHE A 289 -0.52 26.34 9.66
N LEU A 290 -0.51 27.55 9.12
CA LEU A 290 0.45 27.98 8.09
C LEU A 290 1.89 28.06 8.63
N ILE A 291 2.07 28.48 9.88
CA ILE A 291 3.37 28.41 10.56
C ILE A 291 3.82 26.95 10.65
N GLY A 292 2.93 26.04 11.07
CA GLY A 292 3.21 24.61 11.13
C GLY A 292 3.61 24.03 9.77
N ALA A 293 2.87 24.37 8.72
CA ALA A 293 3.14 23.95 7.34
C ALA A 293 4.51 24.37 6.81
N ARG A 294 5.11 25.42 7.39
CA ARG A 294 6.42 25.93 7.00
C ARG A 294 7.58 25.47 7.86
N THR A 295 7.30 25.18 9.13
CA THR A 295 8.33 24.91 10.14
C THR A 295 8.43 23.43 10.49
N THR A 296 7.41 22.64 10.17
CA THR A 296 7.41 21.20 10.41
C THR A 296 8.11 20.46 9.28
N THR A 297 9.08 19.64 9.64
CA THR A 297 9.64 18.61 8.76
C THR A 297 9.07 17.26 9.19
N PHE A 298 8.34 16.60 8.30
CA PHE A 298 7.87 15.24 8.55
C PHE A 298 9.00 14.23 8.29
N PRO A 299 9.10 13.18 9.13
CA PRO A 299 9.96 12.05 8.80
C PRO A 299 9.39 11.29 7.59
N ASP A 300 10.29 10.64 6.84
CA ASP A 300 9.88 9.77 5.73
C ASP A 300 8.98 8.65 6.25
N LEU A 301 7.78 8.56 5.68
CA LEU A 301 6.75 7.60 6.06
C LEU A 301 6.50 6.65 4.89
N LYS A 302 6.20 5.39 5.19
CA LYS A 302 5.64 4.43 4.23
C LYS A 302 4.19 4.13 4.61
N PRO A 303 3.22 5.03 4.33
CA PRO A 303 1.84 4.92 4.82
C PRO A 303 1.13 3.63 4.38
N PHE A 304 1.56 3.05 3.25
CA PHE A 304 0.95 1.86 2.66
C PHE A 304 1.47 0.53 3.23
N SER A 305 2.49 0.54 4.09
CA SER A 305 3.13 -0.69 4.59
C SER A 305 2.26 -1.54 5.54
N PHE A 306 1.09 -1.05 5.98
CA PHE A 306 0.19 -1.82 6.85
C PHE A 306 -1.25 -1.77 6.38
N SER A 307 -1.47 -1.86 5.06
CA SER A 307 -2.80 -1.73 4.45
C SER A 307 -3.84 -2.67 5.09
N GLN A 308 -5.09 -2.21 5.20
CA GLN A 308 -6.23 -3.06 5.56
C GLN A 308 -6.77 -3.86 4.37
N ALA A 309 -6.43 -3.46 3.14
CA ALA A 309 -6.90 -4.11 1.91
C ALA A 309 -6.15 -5.41 1.65
N ASP A 310 -6.73 -6.28 0.83
CA ASP A 310 -6.01 -7.44 0.27
C ASP A 310 -5.02 -6.95 -0.78
N ASN A 311 -3.81 -6.63 -0.34
CA ASN A 311 -2.75 -6.12 -1.21
C ASN A 311 -1.37 -6.52 -0.67
N GLY A 312 -0.36 -6.41 -1.53
CA GLY A 312 1.06 -6.40 -1.19
C GLY A 312 1.75 -5.20 -1.83
N VAL A 313 2.95 -4.89 -1.36
CA VAL A 313 3.82 -3.89 -2.01
C VAL A 313 5.27 -4.31 -1.94
N ASN A 314 6.01 -4.08 -3.03
CA ASN A 314 7.46 -4.13 -3.07
C ASN A 314 8.05 -2.74 -3.31
N PHE A 315 8.74 -2.21 -2.29
CA PHE A 315 9.59 -1.03 -2.37
C PHE A 315 11.02 -1.43 -2.04
N HIS A 316 11.63 -2.26 -2.90
CA HIS A 316 12.94 -2.87 -2.69
C HIS A 316 13.92 -1.90 -1.98
N PRO A 317 14.58 -2.31 -0.88
CA PRO A 317 14.67 -3.68 -0.37
C PRO A 317 13.57 -4.07 0.64
N SER A 318 12.39 -3.45 0.58
CA SER A 318 11.34 -3.61 1.58
C SER A 318 10.04 -4.12 0.96
N VAL A 319 9.48 -5.21 1.49
CA VAL A 319 8.13 -5.70 1.15
C VAL A 319 7.17 -5.50 2.31
N ALA A 320 5.88 -5.34 2.03
CA ALA A 320 4.85 -5.30 3.05
C ALA A 320 3.53 -5.89 2.53
N PHE A 321 2.67 -6.35 3.44
CA PHE A 321 1.44 -7.05 3.09
C PHE A 321 0.25 -6.48 3.85
N GLY A 322 -0.92 -6.63 3.25
CA GLY A 322 -2.18 -6.20 3.84
C GLY A 322 -2.72 -7.17 4.88
N PHE A 323 -3.62 -6.66 5.72
CA PHE A 323 -4.27 -7.37 6.82
C PHE A 323 -4.81 -8.78 6.44
N PRO A 324 -5.49 -9.00 5.29
CA PRO A 324 -6.04 -10.31 4.95
C PRO A 324 -4.99 -11.42 4.87
N ASN A 325 -3.79 -11.10 4.39
CA ASN A 325 -2.69 -12.07 4.27
C ASN A 325 -2.22 -12.55 5.66
N TYR A 326 -2.10 -11.64 6.63
CA TYR A 326 -1.75 -12.02 8.00
C TYR A 326 -2.87 -12.79 8.70
N HIS A 327 -4.12 -12.35 8.53
CA HIS A 327 -5.27 -13.04 9.10
C HIS A 327 -5.38 -14.47 8.56
N HIS A 328 -5.28 -14.67 7.24
CA HIS A 328 -5.34 -15.99 6.61
C HIS A 328 -4.18 -16.88 7.02
N PHE A 329 -2.95 -16.35 7.05
CA PHE A 329 -1.82 -17.19 7.45
C PHE A 329 -1.94 -17.67 8.90
N GLN A 330 -2.52 -16.85 9.78
CA GLN A 330 -2.78 -17.21 11.18
C GLN A 330 -3.94 -18.20 11.34
N HIS A 331 -5.06 -17.97 10.66
CA HIS A 331 -6.34 -18.66 10.92
C HIS A 331 -6.76 -19.67 9.84
N GLY A 332 -6.08 -19.68 8.71
CA GLY A 332 -6.23 -20.70 7.68
C GLY A 332 -5.95 -22.09 8.25
N ARG A 333 -6.72 -23.08 7.82
CA ARG A 333 -6.62 -24.44 8.38
C ARG A 333 -5.53 -25.23 7.70
N GLU A 334 -5.56 -25.29 6.37
CA GLU A 334 -4.61 -26.08 5.59
C GLU A 334 -3.44 -25.26 5.06
N MET A 335 -2.25 -25.87 5.05
CA MET A 335 -1.07 -25.22 4.45
C MET A 335 -1.26 -25.03 2.93
N SER A 336 -2.06 -25.87 2.29
CA SER A 336 -2.36 -25.73 0.86
C SER A 336 -3.10 -24.44 0.52
N THR A 337 -4.06 -24.02 1.35
CA THR A 337 -4.77 -22.76 1.17
C THR A 337 -3.93 -21.58 1.66
N LYS A 338 -3.09 -21.74 2.69
CA LYS A 338 -2.13 -20.68 3.08
C LYS A 338 -1.13 -20.37 1.98
N LEU A 339 -0.56 -21.40 1.36
CA LEU A 339 0.38 -21.21 0.26
C LEU A 339 -0.32 -20.79 -1.03
N GLY A 340 -1.54 -21.27 -1.28
CA GLY A 340 -2.32 -20.91 -2.44
C GLY A 340 -2.75 -19.45 -2.45
N TYR A 341 -3.11 -18.87 -1.30
CA TYR A 341 -3.49 -17.46 -1.19
C TYR A 341 -2.30 -16.59 -0.76
N THR A 342 -1.87 -16.71 0.50
CA THR A 342 -0.80 -15.85 1.04
C THR A 342 0.55 -16.17 0.43
N GLY A 343 0.85 -17.44 0.15
CA GLY A 343 2.12 -17.84 -0.48
C GLY A 343 2.28 -17.28 -1.88
N THR A 344 1.22 -17.25 -2.69
CA THR A 344 1.28 -16.65 -4.03
C THR A 344 1.38 -15.14 -3.96
N THR A 345 0.69 -14.47 -3.03
CA THR A 345 0.84 -13.02 -2.80
C THR A 345 2.26 -12.67 -2.36
N VAL A 346 2.82 -13.39 -1.37
CA VAL A 346 4.21 -13.19 -0.94
C VAL A 346 5.17 -13.48 -2.09
N GLY A 347 4.93 -14.55 -2.85
CA GLY A 347 5.72 -14.88 -4.01
C GLY A 347 5.69 -13.80 -5.09
N HIS A 348 4.53 -13.21 -5.35
CA HIS A 348 4.34 -12.11 -6.28
C HIS A 348 5.15 -10.88 -5.84
N GLU A 349 4.98 -10.42 -4.59
CA GLU A 349 5.74 -9.27 -4.09
C GLU A 349 7.24 -9.51 -4.11
N VAL A 350 7.71 -10.69 -3.69
CA VAL A 350 9.13 -11.04 -3.81
C VAL A 350 9.55 -11.07 -5.28
N GLY A 351 8.66 -11.52 -6.16
CA GLY A 351 8.84 -11.60 -7.62
C GLY A 351 9.29 -10.29 -8.27
N HIS A 352 8.80 -9.13 -7.84
CA HIS A 352 9.28 -7.82 -8.35
C HIS A 352 10.78 -7.56 -8.14
N THR A 353 11.42 -8.24 -7.18
CA THR A 353 12.89 -8.16 -7.00
C THR A 353 13.64 -9.17 -7.88
N PHE A 354 12.95 -10.18 -8.40
CA PHE A 354 13.52 -11.27 -9.21
C PHE A 354 13.11 -11.17 -10.69
N PHE A 355 12.16 -10.32 -11.05
CA PHE A 355 11.68 -10.12 -12.39
C PHE A 355 11.96 -8.67 -12.81
N ASP A 356 12.29 -8.43 -14.09
CA ASP A 356 12.56 -7.08 -14.61
C ASP A 356 12.25 -7.06 -16.12
N ASN A 357 12.19 -5.87 -16.72
CA ASN A 357 12.03 -5.74 -18.17
C ASN A 357 13.41 -5.77 -18.84
N HIS A 358 13.63 -6.69 -19.79
CA HIS A 358 14.89 -6.82 -20.52
C HIS A 358 15.36 -5.51 -21.16
N ASP A 359 14.43 -4.73 -21.70
CA ASP A 359 14.71 -3.48 -22.42
C ASP A 359 14.74 -2.25 -21.48
N ARG A 360 14.26 -2.39 -20.23
CA ARG A 360 14.18 -1.31 -19.22
C ARG A 360 14.45 -1.86 -17.82
N LEU A 361 15.69 -2.28 -17.60
CA LEU A 361 16.12 -2.80 -16.30
C LEU A 361 16.06 -1.71 -15.22
N GLU A 362 15.33 -1.96 -14.14
CA GLU A 362 15.25 -1.06 -12.99
C GLU A 362 16.18 -1.49 -11.86
N LEU A 363 16.17 -2.78 -11.53
CA LEU A 363 16.87 -3.32 -10.37
C LEU A 363 17.93 -4.34 -10.78
N LEU A 364 17.60 -5.24 -11.71
CA LEU A 364 18.47 -6.34 -12.06
C LEU A 364 19.57 -5.91 -13.05
N PRO A 365 20.80 -6.43 -12.91
CA PRO A 365 21.89 -6.11 -13.84
C PRO A 365 21.68 -6.69 -15.24
N TYR A 366 20.80 -7.67 -15.38
CA TYR A 366 20.41 -8.33 -16.62
C TYR A 366 19.14 -9.15 -16.36
N PHE A 367 18.23 -9.14 -17.33
CA PHE A 367 17.08 -10.05 -17.36
C PHE A 367 16.94 -10.69 -18.74
N SER A 368 16.54 -11.96 -18.82
CA SER A 368 16.53 -12.71 -20.08
C SER A 368 15.32 -12.33 -20.95
N LYS A 369 15.58 -11.88 -22.19
CA LYS A 369 14.53 -11.63 -23.19
C LYS A 369 13.64 -12.85 -23.43
N SER A 370 14.21 -14.05 -23.45
CA SER A 370 13.45 -15.29 -23.64
C SER A 370 12.45 -15.54 -22.51
N VAL A 371 12.77 -15.12 -21.29
CA VAL A 371 11.85 -15.21 -20.14
C VAL A 371 10.72 -14.19 -20.30
N GLN A 372 11.06 -12.94 -20.61
CA GLN A 372 10.07 -11.89 -20.91
C GLN A 372 9.11 -12.29 -22.03
N ASP A 373 9.63 -12.78 -23.15
CA ASP A 373 8.82 -13.21 -24.29
C ASP A 373 7.90 -14.38 -23.91
N CYS A 374 8.36 -15.30 -23.05
CA CYS A 374 7.52 -16.39 -22.56
C CYS A 374 6.33 -15.88 -21.76
N VAL A 375 6.58 -15.02 -20.76
CA VAL A 375 5.53 -14.44 -19.91
C VAL A 375 4.52 -13.67 -20.76
N HIS A 376 5.00 -12.78 -21.64
CA HIS A 376 4.14 -12.00 -22.52
C HIS A 376 3.27 -12.90 -23.42
N ASN A 377 3.85 -13.93 -24.04
CA ASN A 377 3.10 -14.85 -24.90
C ASN A 377 2.04 -15.63 -24.12
N GLN A 378 2.34 -16.08 -22.90
CA GLN A 378 1.38 -16.79 -22.07
C GLN A 378 0.18 -15.90 -21.72
N PHE A 379 0.43 -14.68 -21.24
CA PHE A 379 -0.63 -13.75 -20.89
C PHE A 379 -1.46 -13.35 -22.11
N ASN A 380 -0.83 -13.09 -23.26
CA ASN A 380 -1.53 -12.78 -24.50
C ASN A 380 -2.43 -13.96 -24.94
N SER A 381 -1.93 -15.19 -24.89
CA SER A 381 -2.72 -16.39 -25.21
C SER A 381 -3.91 -16.56 -24.28
N THR A 382 -3.72 -16.28 -22.99
CA THR A 382 -4.77 -16.37 -21.96
C THR A 382 -5.81 -15.25 -22.14
N CYS A 383 -5.36 -14.03 -22.46
CA CYS A 383 -6.19 -12.87 -22.77
C CYS A 383 -7.12 -13.14 -23.95
N ILE A 384 -6.57 -13.63 -25.07
CA ILE A 384 -7.33 -13.98 -26.28
C ILE A 384 -8.38 -15.05 -25.96
N GLU A 385 -8.01 -16.09 -25.22
CA GLU A 385 -8.91 -17.21 -24.95
C GLU A 385 -10.01 -16.86 -23.94
N PHE A 386 -9.69 -16.08 -22.91
CA PHE A 386 -10.55 -15.88 -21.75
C PHE A 386 -11.11 -14.48 -21.56
N GLN A 387 -10.98 -13.57 -22.53
CA GLN A 387 -11.53 -12.23 -22.44
C GLN A 387 -13.00 -12.22 -21.97
N GLU A 388 -13.28 -11.36 -20.99
CA GLU A 388 -14.64 -11.05 -20.55
C GLU A 388 -15.06 -9.65 -21.01
N ALA A 389 -15.16 -8.66 -20.11
CA ALA A 389 -15.56 -7.31 -20.50
C ALA A 389 -14.46 -6.60 -21.32
N SER A 390 -13.22 -6.69 -20.86
CA SER A 390 -12.06 -6.21 -21.61
C SER A 390 -10.83 -6.99 -21.22
N CYS A 391 -9.85 -7.01 -22.12
CA CYS A 391 -8.54 -7.53 -21.83
C CYS A 391 -7.49 -6.75 -22.63
N ALA A 392 -6.34 -6.50 -22.01
CA ALA A 392 -5.16 -5.95 -22.66
C ALA A 392 -3.93 -6.67 -22.12
N THR A 393 -2.90 -6.78 -22.95
CA THR A 393 -1.57 -7.22 -22.54
C THR A 393 -0.56 -6.37 -23.27
N SER A 394 0.36 -5.73 -22.55
CA SER A 394 1.44 -4.94 -23.12
C SER A 394 2.73 -5.14 -22.34
N PHE A 395 3.81 -4.46 -22.74
CA PHE A 395 5.09 -4.57 -22.04
C PHE A 395 5.09 -3.84 -20.69
N GLU A 396 4.15 -2.90 -20.49
CA GLU A 396 3.92 -2.21 -19.24
C GLU A 396 3.38 -3.14 -18.14
N PHE A 397 2.71 -4.24 -18.50
CA PHE A 397 2.19 -5.23 -17.54
C PHE A 397 3.18 -6.33 -17.22
N LEU A 398 4.37 -6.29 -17.84
CA LEU A 398 5.29 -7.41 -17.81
C LEU A 398 5.82 -7.69 -16.41
N ASP A 399 6.06 -6.65 -15.62
CA ASP A 399 6.55 -6.80 -14.26
C ASP A 399 5.54 -7.54 -13.39
N GLU A 400 4.29 -7.08 -13.38
CA GLU A 400 3.15 -7.72 -12.69
C GLU A 400 2.89 -9.15 -13.16
N ASN A 401 2.86 -9.36 -14.47
CA ASN A 401 2.62 -10.67 -15.08
C ASN A 401 3.77 -11.66 -14.76
N GLY A 402 5.00 -11.15 -14.71
CA GLY A 402 6.18 -11.90 -14.33
C GLY A 402 6.14 -12.30 -12.85
N ALA A 403 5.78 -11.36 -11.98
CA ALA A 403 5.58 -11.56 -10.55
C ALA A 403 4.48 -12.60 -10.27
N ASP A 404 3.36 -12.59 -11.01
CA ASP A 404 2.31 -13.61 -10.89
C ASP A 404 2.82 -15.03 -11.15
N ILE A 405 3.48 -15.23 -12.30
CA ILE A 405 4.03 -16.54 -12.65
C ILE A 405 5.08 -16.98 -11.64
N PHE A 406 5.96 -16.07 -11.25
CA PHE A 406 6.99 -16.34 -10.25
C PHE A 406 6.37 -16.74 -8.91
N GLY A 407 5.36 -16.00 -8.45
CA GLY A 407 4.68 -16.22 -7.17
C GLY A 407 3.99 -17.57 -7.10
N VAL A 408 3.26 -17.95 -8.15
CA VAL A 408 2.67 -19.30 -8.25
C VAL A 408 3.75 -20.38 -8.23
N GLN A 409 4.85 -20.20 -8.97
CA GLN A 409 5.93 -21.20 -9.01
C GLN A 409 6.61 -21.38 -7.66
N MET A 410 6.90 -20.29 -6.94
CA MET A 410 7.57 -20.37 -5.64
C MET A 410 6.64 -20.95 -4.57
N ALA A 411 5.38 -20.49 -4.51
CA ALA A 411 4.40 -21.01 -3.56
C ALA A 411 4.08 -22.49 -3.83
N TYR A 412 3.95 -22.89 -5.09
CA TYR A 412 3.72 -24.29 -5.47
C TYR A 412 4.94 -25.17 -5.13
N LYS A 413 6.17 -24.67 -5.31
CA LYS A 413 7.36 -25.38 -4.85
C LYS A 413 7.32 -25.65 -3.34
N LEU A 414 6.98 -24.64 -2.52
CA LEU A 414 6.85 -24.82 -1.07
C LEU A 414 5.72 -25.79 -0.71
N LEU A 415 4.63 -25.82 -1.49
CA LEU A 415 3.54 -26.78 -1.32
C LEU A 415 4.05 -28.22 -1.52
N GLN A 416 4.83 -28.44 -2.58
CA GLN A 416 5.46 -29.73 -2.85
C GLN A 416 6.42 -30.15 -1.74
N ASP A 417 7.24 -29.21 -1.25
CA ASP A 417 8.20 -29.46 -0.18
C ASP A 417 7.47 -29.80 1.15
N TYR A 418 6.33 -29.18 1.43
CA TYR A 418 5.54 -29.41 2.65
C TYR A 418 4.78 -30.74 2.63
N TYR A 419 4.01 -31.01 1.57
CA TYR A 419 3.14 -32.20 1.52
C TYR A 419 3.84 -33.45 0.96
N GLY A 420 4.87 -33.28 0.14
CA GLY A 420 5.54 -34.40 -0.53
C GLY A 420 4.56 -35.28 -1.29
N SER A 421 4.59 -36.60 -1.03
CA SER A 421 3.66 -37.54 -1.66
C SER A 421 2.20 -37.39 -1.23
N LYS A 422 1.92 -36.70 -0.12
CA LYS A 422 0.55 -36.48 0.38
C LYS A 422 -0.18 -35.37 -0.38
N ILE A 423 0.48 -34.65 -1.28
CA ILE A 423 -0.13 -33.50 -2.00
C ILE A 423 -1.42 -33.87 -2.75
N THR A 424 -1.55 -35.14 -3.15
CA THR A 424 -2.74 -35.69 -3.83
C THR A 424 -3.79 -36.26 -2.88
N ASP A 425 -3.54 -36.28 -1.56
CA ASP A 425 -4.52 -36.72 -0.57
C ASP A 425 -5.64 -35.67 -0.46
N LYS A 426 -6.85 -36.14 -0.15
CA LYS A 426 -8.01 -35.29 0.11
C LYS A 426 -8.18 -35.01 1.59
N PHE A 427 -8.74 -33.85 1.91
CA PHE A 427 -9.09 -33.48 3.28
C PHE A 427 -10.59 -33.23 3.43
N GLU A 428 -11.10 -33.47 4.64
CA GLU A 428 -12.53 -33.67 4.91
C GLU A 428 -13.38 -32.43 4.60
N ARG A 429 -12.85 -31.23 4.89
CA ARG A 429 -13.66 -30.01 4.79
C ARG A 429 -14.06 -29.67 3.35
N LEU A 430 -13.12 -29.75 2.41
CA LEU A 430 -13.34 -29.35 1.02
C LEU A 430 -13.53 -30.54 0.04
N GLN A 431 -13.24 -31.77 0.47
CA GLN A 431 -13.37 -32.99 -0.35
C GLN A 431 -12.57 -32.97 -1.67
N MET A 432 -11.51 -32.16 -1.72
CA MET A 432 -10.55 -31.99 -2.82
C MET A 432 -9.13 -32.29 -2.35
N THR A 433 -8.21 -32.47 -3.28
CA THR A 433 -6.79 -32.71 -2.92
C THR A 433 -6.13 -31.44 -2.38
N TYR A 434 -5.04 -31.58 -1.62
CA TYR A 434 -4.24 -30.40 -1.24
C TYR A 434 -3.74 -29.64 -2.48
N GLU A 435 -3.32 -30.34 -3.54
CA GLU A 435 -2.94 -29.76 -4.84
C GLU A 435 -4.07 -28.92 -5.46
N GLN A 436 -5.31 -29.44 -5.48
CA GLN A 436 -6.47 -28.71 -5.99
C GLN A 436 -6.80 -27.49 -5.14
N SER A 437 -6.81 -27.64 -3.80
CA SER A 437 -7.12 -26.54 -2.88
C SER A 437 -6.13 -25.38 -2.98
N PHE A 438 -4.87 -25.64 -3.34
CA PHE A 438 -3.90 -24.59 -3.63
C PHE A 438 -4.35 -23.72 -4.81
N PHE A 439 -4.74 -24.33 -5.93
CA PHE A 439 -5.18 -23.58 -7.11
C PHE A 439 -6.49 -22.83 -6.87
N TYR A 440 -7.45 -23.45 -6.16
CA TYR A 440 -8.69 -22.74 -5.78
C TYR A 440 -8.40 -21.55 -4.88
N SER A 441 -7.53 -21.73 -3.88
CA SER A 441 -7.13 -20.68 -2.97
C SER A 441 -6.40 -19.53 -3.67
N TYR A 442 -5.58 -19.84 -4.69
CA TYR A 442 -4.96 -18.83 -5.55
C TYR A 442 -5.99 -18.02 -6.34
N ALA A 443 -7.00 -18.68 -6.90
CA ALA A 443 -8.05 -17.99 -7.63
C ALA A 443 -8.87 -17.03 -6.73
N MET A 444 -9.04 -17.34 -5.44
CA MET A 444 -9.85 -16.54 -4.51
C MET A 444 -9.37 -15.08 -4.39
N SER A 445 -8.07 -14.82 -4.49
CA SER A 445 -7.51 -13.44 -4.44
C SER A 445 -8.03 -12.53 -5.55
N PHE A 446 -8.52 -13.11 -6.65
CA PHE A 446 -8.92 -12.40 -7.86
C PHE A 446 -10.42 -12.50 -8.14
N CYS A 447 -11.17 -13.27 -7.35
CA CYS A 447 -12.56 -13.54 -7.64
C CYS A 447 -13.40 -12.27 -7.63
N SER A 448 -14.28 -12.15 -8.63
CA SER A 448 -15.28 -11.10 -8.70
C SER A 448 -16.60 -11.59 -9.28
N GLY A 449 -17.69 -11.16 -8.65
CA GLY A 449 -19.06 -11.34 -9.12
C GLY A 449 -19.41 -10.59 -10.41
N THR A 450 -18.51 -9.76 -10.93
CA THR A 450 -18.72 -9.01 -12.18
C THR A 450 -17.79 -9.51 -13.28
N PRO A 451 -18.12 -9.27 -14.58
CA PRO A 451 -17.19 -9.50 -15.67
C PRO A 451 -15.86 -8.79 -15.43
N SER A 452 -14.76 -9.50 -15.60
CA SER A 452 -13.40 -9.03 -15.41
C SER A 452 -12.99 -8.09 -16.55
N SER A 453 -12.24 -7.05 -16.19
CA SER A 453 -11.77 -6.01 -17.09
C SER A 453 -10.39 -5.52 -16.67
N VAL A 454 -9.65 -4.94 -17.61
CA VAL A 454 -8.49 -4.09 -17.27
C VAL A 454 -8.95 -2.76 -16.70
N SER A 455 -8.24 -2.28 -15.69
CA SER A 455 -8.51 -1.01 -15.02
C SER A 455 -7.75 0.14 -15.69
N PHE A 456 -8.23 1.37 -15.49
CA PHE A 456 -7.57 2.59 -15.95
C PHE A 456 -7.15 3.43 -14.74
N VAL A 457 -5.99 4.06 -14.82
CA VAL A 457 -5.59 5.13 -13.89
C VAL A 457 -6.16 6.48 -14.36
N ASP A 458 -6.19 7.47 -13.46
CA ASP A 458 -6.87 8.77 -13.68
C ASP A 458 -6.37 9.56 -14.92
N ASP A 459 -5.19 9.23 -15.46
CA ASP A 459 -4.63 9.82 -16.68
C ASP A 459 -5.07 9.13 -17.99
N GLY A 460 -5.92 8.10 -17.88
CA GLY A 460 -6.44 7.32 -19.01
C GLY A 460 -5.52 6.20 -19.49
N LEU A 461 -4.36 5.98 -18.83
CA LEU A 461 -3.51 4.82 -19.08
C LEU A 461 -4.06 3.59 -18.37
N TYR A 462 -3.62 2.40 -18.81
CA TYR A 462 -3.95 1.19 -18.10
C TYR A 462 -3.27 1.16 -16.73
N GLU A 463 -4.02 0.69 -15.75
CA GLU A 463 -3.48 0.18 -14.50
C GLU A 463 -2.55 -1.01 -14.81
N GLY A 464 -1.47 -1.19 -14.04
CA GLY A 464 -0.34 -2.06 -14.41
C GLY A 464 -0.68 -3.56 -14.48
N HIS A 465 -1.83 -3.99 -13.98
CA HIS A 465 -2.19 -5.40 -13.90
C HIS A 465 -3.09 -5.87 -15.05
N SER A 466 -2.87 -7.12 -15.45
CA SER A 466 -3.80 -7.85 -16.31
C SER A 466 -5.16 -8.07 -15.62
N ALA A 467 -6.23 -8.24 -16.40
CA ALA A 467 -7.55 -8.56 -15.88
C ALA A 467 -7.54 -9.84 -15.02
N HIS A 468 -8.32 -9.87 -13.94
CA HIS A 468 -8.30 -10.94 -12.92
C HIS A 468 -8.48 -12.37 -13.49
N ASN A 469 -9.42 -12.54 -14.42
CA ASN A 469 -9.64 -13.80 -15.14
C ASN A 469 -8.39 -14.29 -15.89
N VAL A 470 -7.59 -13.37 -16.45
CA VAL A 470 -6.36 -13.68 -17.16
C VAL A 470 -5.26 -14.05 -16.18
N ARG A 471 -5.10 -13.28 -15.09
CA ARG A 471 -4.16 -13.59 -14.02
C ARG A 471 -4.41 -14.99 -13.47
N VAL A 472 -5.67 -15.33 -13.14
CA VAL A 472 -6.03 -16.66 -12.64
C VAL A 472 -5.80 -17.77 -13.65
N ASN A 473 -6.26 -17.60 -14.90
CA ASN A 473 -6.17 -18.67 -15.89
C ASN A 473 -4.75 -18.90 -16.44
N VAL A 474 -3.79 -18.01 -16.12
CA VAL A 474 -2.38 -18.18 -16.49
C VAL A 474 -1.77 -19.47 -15.93
N VAL A 475 -2.35 -20.03 -14.86
CA VAL A 475 -1.96 -21.32 -14.28
C VAL A 475 -2.00 -22.48 -15.27
N ALA A 476 -2.69 -22.32 -16.40
CA ALA A 476 -2.65 -23.25 -17.53
C ALA A 476 -1.21 -23.61 -17.95
N GLN A 477 -0.27 -22.67 -17.88
CA GLN A 477 1.15 -22.89 -18.22
C GLN A 477 1.91 -23.73 -17.19
N HIS A 478 1.37 -23.88 -15.98
CA HIS A 478 2.00 -24.63 -14.91
C HIS A 478 1.57 -26.10 -14.99
N PRO A 479 2.48 -27.06 -15.29
CA PRO A 479 2.08 -28.45 -15.60
C PRO A 479 1.30 -29.16 -14.49
N ALA A 480 1.52 -28.77 -13.22
CA ALA A 480 0.78 -29.32 -12.10
C ALA A 480 -0.72 -28.99 -12.15
N PHE A 481 -1.13 -27.86 -12.76
CA PHE A 481 -2.53 -27.52 -12.90
C PHE A 481 -3.27 -28.55 -13.77
N GLN A 482 -2.72 -28.85 -14.95
CA GLN A 482 -3.27 -29.87 -15.85
C GLN A 482 -3.43 -31.22 -15.14
N LYS A 483 -2.41 -31.60 -14.36
CA LYS A 483 -2.40 -32.84 -13.59
C LYS A 483 -3.45 -32.85 -12.48
N ALA A 484 -3.55 -31.77 -11.69
CA ALA A 484 -4.44 -31.68 -10.54
C ALA A 484 -5.93 -31.77 -10.91
N PHE A 485 -6.31 -31.26 -12.09
CA PHE A 485 -7.69 -31.29 -12.59
C PHE A 485 -7.91 -32.32 -13.71
N ASN A 486 -6.88 -33.08 -14.08
CA ASN A 486 -6.92 -34.08 -15.16
C ASN A 486 -7.44 -33.51 -16.49
N CYS A 487 -6.99 -32.30 -16.84
CA CYS A 487 -7.45 -31.62 -18.04
C CYS A 487 -6.88 -32.27 -19.31
N SER A 488 -7.75 -32.57 -20.27
CA SER A 488 -7.32 -33.04 -21.58
C SER A 488 -6.50 -31.98 -22.31
N ALA A 489 -5.57 -32.40 -23.18
CA ALA A 489 -4.75 -31.48 -23.97
C ALA A 489 -5.60 -30.57 -24.89
N ASP A 490 -6.81 -31.00 -25.25
CA ASP A 490 -7.75 -30.25 -26.09
C ASP A 490 -8.73 -29.37 -25.30
N SER A 491 -8.66 -29.40 -23.97
CA SER A 491 -9.47 -28.54 -23.11
C SER A 491 -9.14 -27.06 -23.34
N ARG A 492 -10.10 -26.18 -23.07
CA ARG A 492 -9.94 -24.76 -23.32
C ARG A 492 -8.81 -24.14 -22.51
N MET A 493 -8.68 -24.52 -21.24
CA MET A 493 -7.52 -24.12 -20.41
C MET A 493 -6.20 -24.56 -21.04
N MET A 494 -6.11 -25.78 -21.57
CA MET A 494 -4.85 -26.27 -22.16
C MET A 494 -4.57 -25.69 -23.56
N LYS A 495 -5.59 -25.20 -24.27
CA LYS A 495 -5.40 -24.45 -25.52
C LYS A 495 -4.77 -23.08 -25.30
N SER A 496 -5.01 -22.44 -24.15
CA SER A 496 -4.34 -21.18 -23.79
C SER A 496 -2.95 -21.38 -23.20
N ALA A 497 -2.55 -22.62 -22.89
CA ALA A 497 -1.24 -22.92 -22.33
C ALA A 497 -0.16 -22.81 -23.41
N THR A 498 0.85 -22.00 -23.13
CA THR A 498 2.13 -22.03 -23.84
C THR A 498 3.10 -22.95 -23.11
N LYS A 499 4.38 -22.96 -23.50
CA LYS A 499 5.40 -23.69 -22.73
C LYS A 499 5.53 -23.08 -21.35
N GLN A 500 5.78 -23.92 -20.34
CA GLN A 500 6.03 -23.42 -18.99
C GLN A 500 7.16 -22.38 -19.00
N CYS A 501 6.89 -21.21 -18.44
CA CYS A 501 7.87 -20.13 -18.33
C CYS A 501 8.79 -20.38 -17.14
N HIS A 502 9.97 -20.94 -17.39
CA HIS A 502 11.00 -21.11 -16.37
C HIS A 502 11.79 -19.81 -16.20
N ILE A 503 11.39 -18.97 -15.23
CA ILE A 503 12.05 -17.69 -14.95
C ILE A 503 13.47 -17.93 -14.42
N TYR A 504 13.58 -18.77 -13.38
CA TYR A 504 14.83 -19.23 -12.79
C TYR A 504 14.89 -20.77 -12.68
N GLY A 505 16.07 -21.29 -12.36
CA GLY A 505 16.35 -22.71 -12.19
C GLY A 505 17.03 -23.34 -13.39
N SER A 506 17.40 -24.62 -13.25
CA SER A 506 18.16 -25.36 -14.28
C SER A 506 17.47 -25.49 -15.65
N LYS A 507 16.14 -25.30 -15.71
CA LYS A 507 15.34 -25.33 -16.95
C LYS A 507 15.09 -23.94 -17.57
N ALA A 508 15.55 -22.87 -16.93
CA ALA A 508 15.46 -21.52 -17.49
C ALA A 508 16.24 -21.43 -18.81
N PRO A 509 15.81 -20.59 -19.77
CA PRO A 509 16.41 -20.54 -21.10
C PRO A 509 17.90 -20.18 -21.04
N GLU A 510 18.68 -20.71 -21.97
CA GLU A 510 20.03 -20.20 -22.20
C GLU A 510 19.95 -18.82 -22.85
N THR A 511 20.82 -17.91 -22.43
CA THR A 511 21.18 -16.73 -23.23
C THR A 511 22.69 -16.62 -23.24
N ARG A 512 23.28 -16.49 -24.43
CA ARG A 512 24.73 -16.37 -24.59
C ARG A 512 25.07 -14.91 -24.80
N LYS A 513 26.04 -14.41 -24.02
CA LYS A 513 26.56 -13.06 -24.16
C LYS A 513 27.00 -12.83 -25.60
N ARG A 514 26.47 -11.80 -26.25
CA ARG A 514 26.97 -11.37 -27.56
C ARG A 514 28.45 -11.00 -27.38
N ARG A 515 29.34 -11.76 -28.02
CA ARG A 515 30.76 -11.37 -28.11
C ARG A 515 30.81 -10.13 -29.00
N HIS A 516 31.03 -8.97 -28.39
CA HIS A 516 31.38 -7.75 -29.09
C HIS A 516 32.84 -7.76 -29.49
#